data_AF-A0A085LFW1-F1
#
_entry.id   AF-A0A085LFW1-F1
#
_cell.length_a   1.000
_cell.length_b   1.000
_cell.length_c   1.000
_cell.angle_alpha   90.00
_cell.angle_beta   90.00
_cell.angle_gamma   90.00
#
_symmetry.space_group_name_H-M   'P 1'
#
loop_
_entity.id
_entity.type
_entity.pdbx_description
1 polymer ?
#
loop_
_entity_poly.entity_id
_entity_poly.type
_entity_poly.pdbx_seq_one_letter_code
_entity_poly.pdbx_strand_id
1 'polypeptide(L)'
;MPDAAARPRAEVRRAVGRAGDAAAKAARSDRSRAEARLGWYLAGPAFVVMLAVTLYPILQAVYDSLFNYKLTAPDDRSFVGLNNYVVILTDSV
;
A
#
# COMPACT_ATOMS: atom_id res chain seq x y z
N MET A 1 33.61 3.95 -56.89
CA MET A 1 32.28 3.86 -56.24
C MET A 1 31.95 2.41 -55.90
N PRO A 2 32.41 1.84 -54.77
CA PRO A 2 31.76 0.67 -54.17
C PRO A 2 31.17 1.00 -52.79
N ASP A 3 30.27 0.11 -52.35
CA ASP A 3 29.78 -0.08 -50.98
C ASP A 3 28.43 0.54 -50.56
N ALA A 4 27.40 0.26 -51.36
CA ALA A 4 26.00 0.35 -50.93
C ALA A 4 25.44 -0.99 -50.36
N ALA A 5 26.18 -2.11 -50.45
CA ALA A 5 25.65 -3.45 -50.19
C ALA A 5 25.92 -4.01 -48.78
N ALA A 6 26.85 -3.46 -48.00
CA ALA A 6 27.24 -4.01 -46.69
C ALA A 6 26.38 -3.55 -45.49
N ARG A 7 25.68 -2.42 -45.61
CA ARG A 7 24.88 -1.80 -44.52
C ARG A 7 23.71 -2.63 -43.96
N PRO A 8 22.93 -3.40 -44.74
CA PRO A 8 21.71 -4.04 -44.22
C PRO A 8 22.01 -5.15 -43.19
N ARG A 9 23.17 -5.83 -43.29
CA ARG A 9 23.54 -6.90 -42.34
C ARG A 9 23.92 -6.34 -40.96
N ALA A 10 24.49 -5.14 -40.91
CA ALA A 10 24.85 -4.48 -39.66
C ALA A 10 23.62 -4.00 -38.88
N GLU A 11 22.59 -3.52 -39.58
CA GLU A 11 21.33 -3.09 -38.97
C GLU A 11 20.53 -4.27 -38.40
N VAL A 12 20.46 -5.39 -39.12
CA VAL A 12 19.80 -6.61 -38.62
C VAL A 12 20.50 -7.12 -37.35
N ARG A 13 21.84 -7.15 -37.33
CA ARG A 13 22.59 -7.52 -36.12
C ARG A 13 22.34 -6.59 -34.94
N ARG A 14 22.23 -5.28 -35.18
CA ARG A 14 21.89 -4.30 -34.14
C ARG A 14 20.46 -4.45 -33.64
N ALA A 15 19.51 -4.71 -34.52
CA ALA A 15 18.11 -4.93 -34.16
C ALA A 15 17.95 -6.19 -33.29
N VAL A 16 18.62 -7.28 -33.66
CA VAL A 16 18.65 -8.53 -32.87
C VAL A 16 19.30 -8.29 -31.50
N GLY A 17 20.40 -7.54 -31.43
CA GLY A 17 21.04 -7.16 -30.16
C GLY A 17 20.09 -6.37 -29.26
N ARG A 18 19.45 -5.33 -29.79
CA ARG A 18 18.49 -4.49 -29.05
C ARG A 18 17.27 -5.27 -28.56
N ALA A 19 16.78 -6.22 -29.35
CA ALA A 19 15.69 -7.11 -28.94
C ALA A 19 16.12 -8.04 -27.80
N GLY A 20 17.34 -8.58 -27.84
CA GLY A 20 17.92 -9.37 -26.75
C GLY A 20 18.07 -8.58 -25.45
N ASP A 21 18.57 -7.34 -25.53
CA ASP A 21 18.71 -6.46 -24.37
C ASP A 21 17.36 -6.10 -23.74
N ALA A 22 16.35 -5.83 -24.57
CA ALA A 22 14.99 -5.55 -24.12
C ALA A 22 14.36 -6.77 -23.43
N ALA A 23 14.51 -7.97 -24.00
CA ALA A 23 14.03 -9.22 -23.39
C ALA A 23 14.74 -9.51 -22.05
N ALA A 24 16.06 -9.30 -21.98
CA ALA A 24 16.82 -9.47 -20.74
C ALA A 24 16.44 -8.44 -19.66
N LYS A 25 16.05 -7.21 -20.04
CA LYS A 25 15.53 -6.19 -19.13
C LYS A 25 14.12 -6.56 -18.63
N ALA A 26 13.24 -7.03 -19.51
CA ALA A 26 11.90 -7.49 -19.15
C ALA A 26 11.97 -8.68 -18.17
N ALA A 27 12.77 -9.70 -18.46
CA ALA A 27 12.93 -10.86 -17.58
C ALA A 27 13.48 -10.49 -16.18
N ARG A 28 14.39 -9.51 -16.10
CA ARG A 28 14.85 -8.96 -14.81
C ARG A 28 13.72 -8.24 -14.07
N SER A 29 12.87 -7.49 -14.78
CA SER A 29 11.71 -6.84 -14.18
C SER A 29 10.68 -7.85 -13.65
N ASP A 30 10.40 -8.90 -14.41
CA ASP A 30 9.45 -9.95 -14.00
C ASP A 30 9.93 -10.68 -12.74
N ARG A 31 11.24 -10.97 -12.65
CA ARG A 31 11.85 -11.52 -11.45
C ARG A 31 11.70 -10.59 -10.24
N SER A 32 11.99 -9.30 -10.40
CA SER A 32 11.85 -8.32 -9.31
C SER A 32 10.40 -8.21 -8.79
N ARG A 33 9.41 -8.31 -9.68
CA ARG A 33 7.98 -8.32 -9.31
C ARG A 33 7.60 -9.59 -8.56
N ALA A 34 8.14 -10.74 -8.96
CA ALA A 34 7.92 -12.01 -8.28
C ALA A 34 8.50 -11.99 -6.87
N GLU A 35 9.72 -11.48 -6.69
CA GLU A 35 10.37 -11.31 -5.38
C GLU A 35 9.60 -10.36 -4.47
N ALA A 36 9.14 -9.21 -4.98
CA ALA A 36 8.32 -8.28 -4.21
C ALA A 36 7.00 -8.92 -3.76
N ARG A 37 6.33 -9.69 -4.63
CA ARG A 37 5.09 -10.39 -4.31
C ARG A 37 5.30 -11.49 -3.27
N LEU A 38 6.41 -12.22 -3.33
CA LEU A 38 6.80 -13.18 -2.29
C LEU A 38 7.02 -12.48 -0.95
N GLY A 39 7.74 -11.34 -0.96
CA GLY A 39 7.92 -10.51 0.23
C GLY A 39 6.59 -10.10 0.88
N TRP A 40 5.61 -9.66 0.08
CA TRP A 40 4.28 -9.32 0.57
C TRP A 40 3.48 -10.52 1.09
N TYR A 41 3.62 -11.71 0.52
CA TYR A 41 2.95 -12.90 1.03
C TYR A 41 3.50 -13.36 2.39
N LEU A 42 4.80 -13.16 2.63
CA LEU A 42 5.41 -13.50 3.91
C LEU A 42 5.20 -12.40 4.96
N ALA A 43 5.49 -11.14 4.61
CA ALA A 43 5.46 -10.03 5.56
C ALA A 43 4.07 -9.40 5.72
N GLY A 44 3.22 -9.46 4.70
CA GLY A 44 1.89 -8.84 4.70
C GLY A 44 1.00 -9.32 5.84
N PRO A 45 0.82 -10.64 6.05
CA PRO A 45 -0.02 -11.15 7.14
C PRO A 45 0.48 -10.71 8.52
N ALA A 46 1.80 -10.78 8.76
CA ALA A 46 2.40 -10.35 10.01
C ALA A 46 2.20 -8.85 10.25
N PHE A 47 2.38 -8.03 9.21
CA PHE A 47 2.15 -6.58 9.28
C PHE A 47 0.68 -6.24 9.58
N VAL A 48 -0.27 -6.95 8.96
CA VAL A 48 -1.71 -6.79 9.24
C VAL A 48 -2.02 -7.12 10.69
N VAL A 49 -1.49 -8.23 11.21
CA VAL A 49 -1.70 -8.61 12.63
C VAL A 49 -1.09 -7.57 13.56
N MET A 50 0.13 -7.09 13.27
CA MET A 50 0.78 -6.04 14.05
C MET A 50 -0.08 -4.77 14.10
N LEU A 51 -0.55 -4.29 12.95
CA LEU A 51 -1.45 -3.13 12.89
C LEU A 51 -2.75 -3.40 13.64
N ALA A 52 -3.36 -4.57 13.46
CA ALA A 52 -4.61 -4.91 14.13
C ALA A 52 -4.44 -4.86 15.67
N VAL A 53 -3.39 -5.48 16.21
CA VAL A 53 -3.12 -5.48 17.65
C VAL A 53 -2.82 -4.07 18.18
N THR A 54 -2.07 -3.26 17.43
CA THR A 54 -1.74 -1.88 17.85
C THR A 54 -2.94 -0.94 17.75
N LEU A 55 -3.76 -1.04 16.70
CA LEU A 55 -4.90 -0.16 16.49
C LEU A 55 -6.12 -0.59 17.31
N TYR A 56 -6.28 -1.89 17.62
CA TYR A 56 -7.41 -2.40 18.40
C TYR A 56 -7.66 -1.61 19.71
N PRO A 57 -6.69 -1.41 20.63
CA PRO A 57 -6.95 -0.69 21.87
C PRO A 57 -7.24 0.80 21.64
N ILE A 58 -6.69 1.41 20.58
CA ILE A 58 -6.98 2.80 20.23
C ILE A 58 -8.43 2.92 19.79
N LEU A 59 -8.88 2.04 18.88
CA LEU A 59 -10.26 2.01 18.42
C LEU A 59 -11.21 1.70 19.57
N GLN A 60 -10.83 0.80 20.47
CA GLN A 60 -11.60 0.50 21.67
C GLN A 60 -11.69 1.72 22.60
N ALA A 61 -10.59 2.41 22.89
CA ALA A 61 -10.60 3.60 23.72
C ALA A 61 -11.40 4.76 23.09
N VAL A 62 -11.29 4.92 21.76
CA VAL A 62 -12.13 5.86 21.00
C VAL A 62 -13.59 5.47 21.14
N TYR A 63 -13.96 4.19 20.92
CA TYR A 63 -15.32 3.70 21.12
C TYR A 63 -15.83 3.99 22.53
N ASP A 64 -15.07 3.60 23.55
CA ASP A 64 -15.41 3.80 24.96
C ASP A 64 -15.55 5.29 25.30
N SER A 65 -14.75 6.18 24.71
CA SER A 65 -14.84 7.65 24.93
C SER A 65 -16.13 8.28 24.40
N LEU A 66 -16.84 7.62 23.49
CA LEU A 66 -18.15 8.07 22.99
C LEU A 66 -19.27 7.80 24.03
N PHE A 67 -18.98 7.02 25.09
CA PHE A 67 -19.93 6.65 26.14
C PHE A 67 -19.47 7.19 27.50
N ASN A 68 -20.38 7.82 28.25
CA ASN A 68 -20.10 8.27 29.61
C ASN A 68 -20.29 7.12 30.61
N TYR A 69 -19.21 6.53 31.13
CA TYR A 69 -19.28 5.58 32.23
C TYR A 69 -19.51 6.33 33.56
N LYS A 70 -20.78 6.42 34.01
CA LYS A 70 -21.10 6.91 35.36
C LYS A 70 -21.16 5.74 36.35
N LEU A 71 -20.27 5.73 37.34
CA LEU A 71 -20.23 4.72 38.41
C LEU A 71 -21.49 4.67 39.29
N THR A 72 -22.36 5.69 39.24
CA THR A 72 -23.52 5.86 40.11
C THR A 72 -24.88 5.47 39.49
N ALA A 73 -24.93 5.11 38.20
CA ALA A 73 -26.15 4.64 37.53
C ALA A 73 -25.81 3.73 36.32
N PRO A 74 -25.70 2.40 36.52
CA PRO A 74 -25.21 1.47 35.49
C PRO A 74 -26.18 1.23 34.30
N ASP A 75 -27.46 1.61 34.44
CA ASP A 75 -28.48 1.47 33.38
C ASP A 75 -28.61 2.70 32.47
N ASP A 76 -27.97 3.81 32.81
CA ASP A 76 -28.14 5.09 32.10
C ASP A 76 -27.00 5.32 31.09
N ARG A 77 -26.92 4.41 30.10
CA ARG A 77 -25.95 4.48 29.00
C ARG A 77 -26.33 5.60 28.02
N SER A 78 -26.07 6.86 28.38
CA SER A 78 -26.26 7.99 27.46
C SER A 78 -25.18 7.98 26.37
N PHE A 79 -25.61 7.74 25.12
CA PHE A 79 -24.77 7.81 23.93
C PHE A 79 -24.41 9.28 23.67
N VAL A 80 -23.20 9.70 24.05
CA VAL A 80 -22.71 11.07 23.76
C VAL A 80 -22.18 11.16 22.32
N GLY A 81 -21.99 10.01 21.66
CA GLY A 81 -21.70 9.89 20.24
C GLY A 81 -20.49 10.75 19.85
N LEU A 82 -20.61 11.53 18.78
CA LEU A 82 -19.58 12.40 18.22
C LEU A 82 -19.72 13.89 18.63
N ASN A 83 -20.55 14.22 19.63
CA ASN A 83 -20.89 15.62 19.91
C ASN A 83 -19.67 16.47 20.37
N ASN A 84 -18.63 15.85 20.91
CA ASN A 84 -17.36 16.55 21.21
C ASN A 84 -16.49 16.82 19.97
N TYR A 85 -16.60 16.00 18.92
CA TYR A 85 -15.79 16.16 17.70
C TYR A 85 -16.48 17.05 16.65
N VAL A 86 -17.81 17.06 16.61
CA VAL A 86 -18.58 17.98 15.75
C VAL A 86 -18.37 19.43 16.21
N VAL A 87 -18.44 19.73 17.51
CA VAL A 87 -18.24 21.10 18.03
C VAL A 87 -16.86 21.68 17.65
N ILE A 88 -15.80 20.86 17.62
CA ILE A 88 -14.46 21.32 17.23
C ILE A 88 -14.32 21.45 15.70
N LEU A 89 -15.01 20.62 14.91
CA LEU A 89 -14.96 20.66 13.43
C LEU A 89 -15.97 21.63 12.80
N THR A 90 -17.01 22.05 13.53
CA THR A 90 -18.00 23.05 13.09
C THR A 90 -17.79 24.43 13.69
N ASP A 91 -16.70 24.64 14.43
CA ASP A 91 -16.27 25.99 14.83
C ASP A 91 -15.69 26.71 13.61
N SER A 92 -16.58 27.21 12.78
CA SER A 92 -16.28 28.29 11.85
C SER A 92 -16.16 29.57 12.67
N VAL A 93 -14.97 30.19 12.63
CA VAL A 93 -14.72 31.56 13.08
C VAL A 93 -15.78 32.56 12.58
#